data_AF-M4Z3R6-F1
#
_entry.id   AF-M4Z3R6-F1
#
_cell.length_a   1.000
_cell.length_b   1.000
_cell.length_c   1.000
_cell.angle_alpha   90.00
_cell.angle_beta   90.00
_cell.angle_gamma   90.00
#
_symmetry.space_group_name_H-M   'P 1'
#
loop_
_entity.id
_entity.type
_entity.pdbx_description
1 polymer ?
#
loop_
_entity_poly.entity_id
_entity_poly.type
_entity_poly.pdbx_seq_one_letter_code
_entity_poly.pdbx_strand_id
1 'polypeptide(L)'
;MTYRADLDYLEPAASSEGSLLELLDHLLDRGVLLWGELRISVADVELIEVGLKLMLASARTADRWRQTTTQRASIAPGDCP
;
A
#
# COMPACT_ATOMS: atom_id res chain seq x y z
N MET A 1 15.34 -5.86 15.85
CA MET A 1 14.77 -6.60 14.71
C MET A 1 14.80 -5.67 13.51
N THR A 2 15.91 -5.66 12.79
CA THR A 2 16.09 -4.80 11.60
C THR A 2 16.04 -5.72 10.41
N TYR A 3 15.01 -5.58 9.59
CA TYR A 3 14.88 -6.30 8.32
C TYR A 3 16.00 -5.80 7.40
N ARG A 4 17.09 -6.56 7.35
CA ARG A 4 18.22 -6.33 6.45
C ARG A 4 17.91 -7.11 5.18
N ALA A 5 17.08 -6.52 4.32
CA ALA A 5 16.86 -7.06 2.99
C ALA A 5 18.15 -6.88 2.19
N ASP A 6 18.77 -8.00 1.81
CA ASP A 6 19.57 -8.13 0.60
C ASP A 6 18.79 -7.48 -0.56
N LEU A 7 19.12 -6.22 -0.88
CA LEU A 7 18.45 -5.42 -1.88
C LEU A 7 19.16 -5.51 -3.23
N ASP A 8 19.60 -6.71 -3.62
CA ASP A 8 20.22 -6.99 -4.94
C ASP A 8 19.20 -7.46 -5.99
N TYR A 9 17.89 -7.41 -5.66
CA TYR A 9 16.81 -7.97 -6.50
C TYR A 9 16.20 -7.02 -7.55
N LEU A 10 16.64 -5.76 -7.62
CA LEU A 10 16.07 -4.76 -8.53
C LEU A 10 17.20 -3.92 -9.15
N GLU A 11 18.06 -4.52 -9.96
CA GLU A 11 18.85 -3.75 -10.93
C GLU A 11 17.90 -3.39 -12.09
N PRO A 12 17.41 -2.14 -12.17
CA PRO A 12 16.53 -1.74 -13.25
C PRO A 12 17.41 -1.59 -14.48
N ALA A 13 17.41 -2.59 -15.36
CA ALA A 13 18.06 -2.51 -16.66
C ALA A 13 17.49 -1.28 -17.40
N ALA A 14 18.26 -0.20 -17.38
CA ALA A 14 17.91 1.09 -17.94
C ALA A 14 17.94 1.00 -19.47
N SER A 15 16.84 0.52 -20.06
CA SER A 15 16.63 0.61 -21.51
C SER A 15 15.15 0.48 -21.86
N SER A 16 14.38 1.54 -21.63
CA SER A 16 13.49 2.14 -22.64
C SER A 16 12.68 3.28 -22.03
N GLU A 17 12.52 4.32 -22.84
CA GLU A 17 11.81 5.57 -22.59
C GLU A 17 10.36 5.32 -22.11
N GLY A 18 9.90 6.04 -21.08
CA GLY A 18 8.53 5.90 -20.54
C GLY A 18 8.37 4.74 -19.55
N SER A 19 9.28 4.69 -18.59
CA SER A 19 9.60 3.57 -17.71
C SER A 19 8.43 3.15 -16.81
N LEU A 20 8.31 1.86 -16.52
CA LEU A 20 7.43 1.29 -15.49
C LEU A 20 7.38 2.12 -14.20
N LEU A 21 8.48 2.79 -13.86
CA LEU A 21 8.57 3.70 -12.73
C LEU A 21 7.64 4.92 -12.86
N GLU A 22 7.58 5.55 -14.03
CA GLU A 22 6.71 6.71 -14.29
C GLU A 22 5.24 6.30 -14.28
N LEU A 23 4.92 5.11 -14.82
CA LEU A 23 3.58 4.54 -14.73
C LEU A 23 3.21 4.24 -13.28
N LEU A 24 4.11 3.62 -12.51
CA LEU A 24 3.90 3.33 -11.10
C LEU A 24 3.69 4.63 -10.30
N ASP A 25 4.50 5.65 -10.53
CA ASP A 25 4.38 6.96 -9.88
C ASP A 25 3.01 7.59 -10.14
N HIS A 26 2.55 7.62 -11.40
CA HIS A 26 1.24 8.17 -11.77
C HIS A 26 0.05 7.36 -11.22
N LEU A 27 0.20 6.03 -11.18
CA LEU A 27 -0.80 5.15 -10.57
C LEU A 27 -0.89 5.40 -9.06
N LEU A 28 0.25 5.50 -8.37
CA LEU A 28 0.31 5.82 -6.95
C LEU A 28 -0.24 7.22 -6.67
N ASP A 29 -0.03 8.20 -7.53
CA ASP A 29 -0.56 9.55 -7.32
C ASP A 29 -2.09 9.61 -7.34
N ARG A 30 -2.75 8.78 -8.16
CA ARG A 30 -4.22 8.65 -8.19
C ARG A 30 -4.75 7.74 -7.08
N GLY A 31 -3.95 6.78 -6.65
CA GLY A 31 -4.35 5.71 -5.75
C GLY A 31 -4.90 4.51 -6.51
N VAL A 32 -4.37 3.33 -6.23
CA VAL A 32 -4.80 2.05 -6.82
C VAL A 32 -5.22 1.09 -5.72
N LEU A 33 -6.31 0.35 -5.96
CA LEU A 33 -6.80 -0.69 -5.08
C LEU A 33 -6.26 -2.05 -5.54
N LEU A 34 -5.44 -2.68 -4.71
CA LEU A 34 -4.85 -3.98 -4.94
C LEU A 34 -5.61 -5.04 -4.15
N TRP A 35 -5.83 -6.17 -4.82
CA TRP A 35 -6.41 -7.38 -4.24
C TRP A 35 -5.37 -8.47 -4.42
N GLY A 36 -4.96 -9.09 -3.32
CA GLY A 36 -3.94 -10.13 -3.35
C GLY A 36 -4.16 -11.13 -2.24
N GLU A 37 -3.41 -12.22 -2.31
CA GLU A 37 -3.42 -13.29 -1.33
C GLU A 37 -1.98 -13.49 -0.85
N LEU A 38 -1.79 -13.58 0.46
CA LEU A 38 -0.51 -13.81 1.09
C LEU A 38 -0.57 -15.14 1.85
N ARG A 39 0.36 -16.05 1.52
CA ARG A 39 0.52 -17.34 2.20
C ARG A 39 1.76 -17.32 3.08
N ILE A 40 1.60 -17.71 4.33
CA ILE A 40 2.68 -17.75 5.32
C ILE A 40 2.92 -19.22 5.70
N SER A 41 4.16 -19.64 5.44
CA SER A 41 4.61 -21.01 5.62
C SER A 41 5.78 -21.06 6.59
N VAL A 42 5.80 -22.03 7.48
CA VAL A 42 6.85 -22.21 8.49
C VAL A 42 7.24 -23.67 8.50
N ALA A 43 8.54 -23.96 8.45
CA ALA A 43 9.06 -25.33 8.44
C ALA A 43 8.40 -26.23 7.37
N ASP A 44 8.27 -25.69 6.15
CA ASP A 44 7.75 -26.40 4.98
C ASP A 44 6.25 -26.78 5.05
N VAL A 45 5.52 -26.26 6.04
CA VAL A 45 4.06 -26.39 6.10
C VAL A 45 3.39 -25.03 5.91
N GLU A 46 2.25 -25.05 5.21
CA GLU A 46 1.40 -23.88 4.97
C GLU A 46 0.51 -23.66 6.20
N LEU A 47 0.67 -22.55 6.91
CA LEU A 47 -0.11 -22.30 8.14
C LEU A 47 -1.30 -21.37 7.89
N ILE A 48 -1.07 -20.29 7.13
CA ILE A 48 -2.02 -19.18 7.05
C ILE A 48 -2.10 -18.66 5.63
N GLU A 49 -3.32 -18.49 5.15
CA GLU A 49 -3.65 -17.76 3.92
C GLU A 49 -4.44 -16.50 4.28
N VAL A 50 -4.02 -15.35 3.76
CA VAL A 50 -4.58 -14.04 4.06
C VAL A 50 -4.97 -13.35 2.77
N GLY A 51 -6.27 -13.09 2.58
CA GLY A 51 -6.75 -12.17 1.56
C GLY A 51 -6.45 -10.72 1.97
N LEU A 52 -5.77 -9.98 1.11
CA LEU A 52 -5.38 -8.59 1.31
C LEU A 52 -6.09 -7.67 0.31
N LYS A 53 -6.70 -6.62 0.85
CA LYS A 53 -7.22 -5.50 0.08
C LYS A 53 -6.47 -4.24 0.50
N LEU A 54 -5.58 -3.76 -0.36
CA LEU A 54 -4.68 -2.65 -0.06
C LEU A 54 -4.97 -1.49 -1.00
N MET A 55 -4.90 -0.26 -0.50
CA MET A 55 -4.88 0.93 -1.35
C MET A 55 -3.47 1.48 -1.37
N LEU A 56 -2.82 1.41 -2.52
CA LEU A 56 -1.51 2.00 -2.74
C LEU A 56 -1.69 3.41 -3.27
N ALA A 57 -1.08 4.39 -2.62
CA ALA A 57 -1.03 5.75 -3.09
C ALA A 57 0.32 6.40 -2.74
N SER A 58 0.68 7.50 -3.39
CA SER A 58 1.86 8.28 -3.02
C SER A 58 1.70 8.78 -1.59
N ALA A 59 2.79 8.92 -0.83
CA ALA A 59 2.74 9.26 0.59
C ALA A 59 1.91 10.54 0.84
N ARG A 60 2.09 11.56 -0.01
CA ARG A 60 1.30 12.80 0.02
C ARG A 60 -0.19 12.55 -0.15
N THR A 61 -0.58 11.69 -1.11
CA THR A 61 -1.98 11.34 -1.32
C THR A 61 -2.52 10.51 -0.15
N ALA A 62 -1.80 9.49 0.30
CA ALA A 62 -2.17 8.65 1.44
C ALA A 62 -2.43 9.46 2.73
N ASP A 63 -1.63 10.48 3.01
CA ASP A 63 -1.83 11.34 4.18
C ASP A 63 -3.10 12.18 4.09
N ARG A 64 -3.50 12.63 2.89
CA ARG A 64 -4.80 13.30 2.68
C ARG A 64 -5.98 12.36 2.96
N TRP A 65 -5.92 11.11 2.50
CA TRP A 65 -6.99 10.11 2.70
C TRP A 65 -7.15 9.69 4.17
N ARG A 66 -6.04 9.60 4.93
CA ARG A 66 -6.08 9.29 6.38
C ARG A 66 -6.83 10.35 7.18
N GLN A 67 -6.65 11.62 6.84
CA GLN A 67 -7.29 12.72 7.56
C GLN A 67 -8.81 12.73 7.37
N THR A 68 -9.31 12.34 6.20
CA THR A 68 -10.74 12.29 5.89
C THR A 68 -11.48 11.18 6.64
N THR A 69 -10.81 10.07 6.96
CA THR A 69 -11.42 8.95 7.69
C THR A 69 -11.46 9.18 9.19
N THR A 70 -10.47 9.84 9.78
CA THR A 70 -10.46 10.17 11.21
C THR A 70 -11.45 11.28 11.58
N GLN A 71 -11.75 12.22 10.69
CA GLN A 71 -12.60 13.38 11.00
C GLN A 71 -14.12 13.07 11.07
N ARG A 72 -14.58 11.91 10.57
CA ARG A 72 -15.98 11.46 10.77
C ARG A 72 -16.26 10.92 12.16
N ALA A 73 -15.23 10.62 12.96
CA ALA A 73 -15.40 10.13 14.32
C ALA A 73 -15.58 11.25 15.36
N SER A 74 -15.43 12.53 14.98
CA SER A 74 -15.54 13.66 15.93
C SER A 74 -16.82 14.50 15.79
N ILE A 75 -17.81 14.10 14.99
CA ILE A 75 -19.16 14.66 15.12
C ILE A 75 -19.84 13.90 16.25
N ALA A 76 -19.71 14.41 17.47
CA ALA A 76 -20.45 13.92 18.63
C ALA A 76 -21.96 14.06 18.37
N PRO A 77 -22.77 13.02 18.60
CA PRO A 77 -24.22 13.16 18.63
C PRO A 77 -24.60 13.83 19.95
N GLY A 78 -24.69 15.17 19.96
CA GLY A 78 -24.93 15.93 21.19
C GLY A 78 -25.62 17.28 21.01
N ASP A 79 -25.59 17.91 19.85
CA ASP A 79 -26.36 19.14 19.58
C ASP A 79 -27.60 18.81 18.74
N CYS A 80 -28.68 18.48 19.44
CA CYS A 80 -30.03 18.68 18.96
C CYS A 80 -30.50 20.01 19.59
N PRO A 81 -31.08 20.96 18.81
CA PRO A 81 -31.36 22.33 19.26
C PRO A 81 -32.32 22.41 20.46
#